data_AF-A0A960RHR1-F1
#
_entry.id   AF-A0A960RHR1-F1
#
_cell.length_a   1.000
_cell.length_b   1.000
_cell.length_c   1.000
_cell.angle_alpha   90.00
_cell.angle_beta   90.00
_cell.angle_gamma   90.00
#
_symmetry.space_group_name_H-M   'P 1'
#
loop_
_entity.id
_entity.type
_entity.pdbx_description
1 polymer ?
#
loop_
_entity_poly.entity_id
_entity_poly.type
_entity_poly.pdbx_seq_one_letter_code
_entity_poly.pdbx_strand_id
1 'polypeptide(L)'
;MNSRLEDTYAFILKQLAAEFSPDIVVKMDVDYPFLESRYLDDAVNTLLLFEAQVVVSVRPETSVLYQHHGDGLVPVVNQDKFLRLEREALFKVVGGLAAFLPSVLAQGLSARELRRGHVVIDQRSAHGLRSRYEYQVANMLAGMTPHELEA
;
A
#
# COMPACT_ATOMS: atom_id res chain seq x y z
N MET A 1 17.48 16.79 8.62
CA MET A 1 17.48 15.46 9.27
C MET A 1 16.19 14.79 8.88
N ASN A 2 16.21 13.63 8.22
CA ASN A 2 14.98 12.94 7.81
C ASN A 2 14.41 12.23 9.05
N SER A 3 13.24 12.66 9.52
CA SER A 3 12.47 11.98 10.56
C SER A 3 11.71 10.79 9.97
N ARG A 4 11.24 9.87 10.82
CA ARG A 4 10.33 8.83 10.36
C ARG A 4 8.98 9.45 10.01
N LEU A 5 8.27 8.85 9.08
CA LEU A 5 6.98 9.36 8.61
C LEU A 5 5.91 9.27 9.72
N GLU A 6 6.02 8.26 10.59
CA GLU A 6 5.18 8.09 11.77
C GLU A 6 5.32 9.26 12.77
N ASP A 7 6.53 9.81 12.91
CA ASP A 7 6.77 10.97 13.77
C ASP A 7 6.04 12.20 13.23
N THR A 8 5.98 12.34 11.90
CA THR A 8 5.23 13.40 11.23
C THR A 8 3.73 13.25 11.46
N TYR A 9 3.18 12.04 11.37
CA TYR A 9 1.76 11.81 11.68
C TYR A 9 1.45 12.15 13.14
N ALA A 10 2.28 11.69 14.08
CA ALA A 10 2.09 11.96 15.50
C ALA A 10 2.15 13.47 15.81
N PHE A 11 3.05 14.20 15.15
CA PHE A 11 3.15 15.65 15.25
C PHE A 11 1.87 16.34 14.73
N ILE A 12 1.39 15.97 13.54
CA ILE A 12 0.17 16.54 12.95
C ILE A 12 -1.04 16.28 13.86
N LEU A 13 -1.24 15.05 14.32
CA LEU A 13 -2.35 14.71 15.20
C LEU A 13 -2.29 15.47 16.53
N LYS A 14 -1.09 15.66 17.09
CA LYS A 14 -0.90 16.46 18.31
C LYS A 14 -1.30 17.93 18.10
N GLN A 15 -1.01 18.50 16.93
CA GLN A 15 -1.43 19.87 16.60
C GLN A 15 -2.95 19.98 16.45
N LEU A 16 -3.58 18.96 15.86
CA LEU A 16 -5.03 18.95 15.62
C LEU A 16 -5.85 18.60 16.88
N ALA A 17 -5.27 17.91 17.86
CA ALA A 17 -5.98 17.33 19.00
C ALA A 17 -6.84 18.31 19.83
N ALA A 18 -6.54 19.62 19.78
CA ALA A 18 -7.34 20.64 20.47
C ALA A 18 -8.68 20.94 19.78
N GLU A 19 -8.78 20.71 18.47
CA GLU A 19 -9.93 21.06 17.63
C GLU A 19 -10.60 19.81 17.04
N PHE A 20 -9.81 18.75 16.79
CA PHE A 20 -10.25 17.56 16.09
C PHE A 20 -9.42 16.34 16.51
N SER A 21 -10.10 15.25 16.85
CA SER A 21 -9.49 13.95 17.13
C SER A 21 -10.06 12.92 16.15
N PRO A 22 -9.32 12.55 15.09
CA PRO A 22 -9.81 11.55 14.13
C PRO A 22 -9.88 10.17 14.77
N ASP A 23 -10.91 9.39 14.46
CA ASP A 23 -10.99 7.97 14.83
C ASP A 23 -10.11 7.09 13.92
N ILE A 24 -10.00 7.48 12.64
CA ILE A 24 -9.23 6.79 11.61
C ILE A 24 -8.43 7.84 10.83
N VAL A 25 -7.16 7.53 10.56
CA VAL A 25 -6.31 8.31 9.68
C VAL A 25 -6.14 7.56 8.37
N VAL A 26 -6.41 8.25 7.26
CA VAL A 26 -6.13 7.74 5.91
C VAL A 26 -4.99 8.54 5.32
N LYS A 27 -3.97 7.84 4.85
CA LYS A 27 -2.81 8.40 4.17
C LYS A 27 -2.81 7.94 2.72
N MET A 28 -2.52 8.87 1.82
CA MET A 28 -2.27 8.64 0.40
C MET A 28 -0.94 9.28 -0.01
N ASP A 29 -0.19 8.61 -0.88
CA ASP A 29 0.99 9.20 -1.50
C ASP A 29 0.59 9.89 -2.80
N VAL A 30 1.06 11.14 -2.97
CA VAL A 30 0.87 11.92 -4.20
C VAL A 30 1.52 11.29 -5.44
N ASP A 31 2.44 10.34 -5.23
CA ASP A 31 3.12 9.60 -6.30
C ASP A 31 2.21 8.61 -7.03
N TYR A 32 0.98 8.37 -6.57
CA TYR A 32 0.01 7.47 -7.22
C TYR A 32 -1.20 8.27 -7.72
N PRO A 33 -1.06 9.00 -8.86
CA PRO A 33 -2.07 9.94 -9.33
C PRO A 33 -3.36 9.28 -9.81
N PHE A 34 -3.35 7.97 -10.05
CA PHE A 34 -4.51 7.21 -10.52
C PHE A 34 -5.23 6.46 -9.41
N LEU A 35 -4.83 6.61 -8.14
CA LEU A 35 -5.53 5.98 -7.03
C LEU A 35 -6.96 6.53 -6.93
N GLU A 36 -7.94 5.66 -7.11
CA GLU A 36 -9.36 6.02 -7.08
C GLU A 36 -9.90 6.18 -5.65
N SER A 37 -10.88 7.07 -5.47
CA SER A 37 -11.51 7.34 -4.17
C SER A 37 -12.17 6.10 -3.55
N ARG A 38 -12.73 5.19 -4.38
CA ARG A 38 -13.34 3.94 -3.90
C ARG A 38 -12.39 3.09 -3.05
N TYR A 39 -11.08 3.17 -3.30
CA TYR A 39 -10.11 2.44 -2.50
C TYR A 39 -9.93 3.00 -1.09
N LEU A 40 -10.17 4.30 -0.90
CA LEU A 40 -10.17 4.92 0.42
C LEU A 40 -11.36 4.38 1.22
N ASP A 41 -12.54 4.32 0.60
CA ASP A 41 -13.74 3.74 1.22
C ASP A 41 -13.52 2.27 1.56
N ASP A 42 -12.97 1.48 0.62
CA ASP A 42 -12.63 0.08 0.85
C ASP A 42 -11.64 -0.09 2.01
N ALA A 43 -10.62 0.78 2.12
CA ALA A 43 -9.63 0.70 3.18
C ALA A 43 -10.24 0.99 4.56
N VAL A 44 -11.10 2.01 4.67
CA VAL A 44 -11.84 2.33 5.91
C VAL A 44 -12.81 1.22 6.26
N ASN A 45 -13.61 0.75 5.30
CA ASN A 45 -14.56 -0.35 5.49
C ASN A 45 -13.86 -1.63 5.93
N THR A 46 -12.76 -1.99 5.29
CA THR A 46 -11.95 -3.17 5.66
C THR A 46 -11.39 -3.02 7.08
N LEU A 47 -10.93 -1.82 7.45
CA LEU A 47 -10.39 -1.56 8.78
C LEU A 47 -11.45 -1.79 9.86
N LEU A 48 -12.67 -1.32 9.63
CA LEU A 48 -13.81 -1.47 10.53
C LEU A 48 -14.35 -2.90 10.57
N LEU A 49 -14.61 -3.51 9.40
CA LEU A 49 -15.24 -4.83 9.29
C LEU A 49 -14.41 -5.96 9.88
N PHE A 50 -13.08 -5.87 9.75
CA PHE A 50 -12.16 -6.90 10.24
C PHE A 50 -11.48 -6.51 11.55
N GLU A 51 -11.91 -5.40 12.17
CA GLU A 51 -11.31 -4.84 13.39
C GLU A 51 -9.77 -4.77 13.30
N ALA A 52 -9.28 -4.42 12.11
CA ALA A 52 -7.86 -4.29 11.85
C ALA A 52 -7.33 -3.01 12.51
N GLN A 53 -6.05 -3.00 12.82
CA GLN A 53 -5.38 -1.80 13.32
C GLN A 53 -4.82 -0.95 12.19
N VAL A 54 -4.46 -1.60 11.09
CA VAL A 54 -3.94 -0.97 9.88
C VAL A 54 -4.39 -1.75 8.65
N VAL A 55 -4.78 -1.05 7.60
CA VAL A 55 -5.08 -1.59 6.27
C VAL A 55 -4.19 -0.88 5.27
N VAL A 56 -3.58 -1.64 4.37
CA VAL A 56 -2.71 -1.09 3.31
C VAL A 56 -3.18 -1.55 1.94
N SER A 57 -2.98 -0.71 0.92
CA SER A 57 -3.22 -1.14 -0.46
C SER A 57 -2.11 -2.07 -0.94
N VAL A 58 -2.51 -3.15 -1.60
CA VAL A 58 -1.61 -4.20 -2.08
C VAL A 58 -1.98 -4.67 -3.48
N ARG A 59 -1.05 -5.38 -4.10
CA ARG A 59 -1.33 -6.24 -5.25
C ARG A 59 -0.70 -7.61 -5.07
N PRO A 60 -1.32 -8.68 -5.58
CA PRO A 60 -0.71 -10.00 -5.58
C PRO A 60 0.58 -9.98 -6.41
N GLU A 61 1.64 -10.54 -5.86
CA GLU A 61 2.91 -10.74 -6.54
C GLU A 61 2.93 -12.14 -7.14
N THR A 62 2.86 -12.21 -8.47
CA THR A 62 2.83 -13.48 -9.20
C THR A 62 4.20 -13.94 -9.68
N SER A 63 5.21 -13.08 -9.56
CA SER A 63 6.59 -13.40 -9.93
C SER A 63 7.23 -14.32 -8.90
N VAL A 64 8.20 -15.13 -9.32
CA VAL A 64 9.04 -15.89 -8.38
C VAL A 64 10.05 -14.91 -7.78
N LEU A 65 10.02 -14.76 -6.46
CA LEU A 65 10.96 -13.91 -5.74
C LEU A 65 12.13 -14.73 -5.22
N TYR A 66 13.34 -14.19 -5.35
CA TYR A 66 14.56 -14.77 -4.78
C TYR A 66 15.21 -13.79 -3.80
N GLN A 67 15.74 -14.32 -2.70
CA GLN A 67 16.54 -13.61 -1.74
C GLN A 67 18.02 -13.97 -1.93
N HIS A 68 18.89 -12.96 -1.94
CA HIS A 68 20.33 -13.16 -2.02
C HIS A 68 20.90 -13.55 -0.64
N HIS A 69 21.64 -14.66 -0.59
CA HIS A 69 22.25 -15.21 0.63
C HIS A 69 23.77 -15.34 0.54
N GLY A 70 24.45 -14.31 0.01
CA GLY A 70 25.92 -14.25 -0.06
C GLY A 70 26.52 -15.15 -1.15
N ASP A 71 26.18 -16.44 -1.11
CA ASP A 71 26.68 -17.49 -2.00
C ASP A 71 25.73 -17.79 -3.17
N GLY A 72 24.59 -17.11 -3.26
CA GLY A 72 23.62 -17.31 -4.33
C GLY A 72 22.22 -16.77 -4.03
N LEU A 73 21.26 -17.20 -4.85
CA LEU A 73 19.85 -16.85 -4.75
C LEU A 73 19.05 -18.03 -4.20
N VAL A 74 18.19 -17.76 -3.22
CA VAL A 74 17.27 -18.74 -2.62
C VAL A 74 15.83 -18.26 -2.84
N PRO A 75 14.92 -19.11 -3.33
CA PRO A 75 13.54 -18.72 -3.57
C PRO A 75 12.82 -18.38 -2.26
N VAL A 76 12.06 -17.29 -2.27
CA VAL A 76 11.20 -16.88 -1.15
C VAL A 76 9.99 -17.82 -1.10
N VAL A 77 9.70 -18.37 0.10
CA VAL A 77 8.57 -19.30 0.35
C VAL A 77 8.53 -20.50 -0.62
N ASN A 78 9.68 -20.98 -1.11
CA ASN A 78 9.77 -22.11 -2.05
C ASN A 78 8.84 -21.97 -3.29
N GLN A 79 8.60 -20.75 -3.77
CA GLN A 79 7.69 -20.49 -4.89
C GLN A 79 8.04 -21.24 -6.19
N ASP A 80 9.31 -21.59 -6.37
CA ASP A 80 9.83 -22.35 -7.50
C ASP A 80 9.33 -23.79 -7.57
N LYS A 81 8.83 -24.34 -6.45
CA LYS A 81 8.35 -25.73 -6.36
C LYS A 81 6.89 -25.92 -6.74
N PHE A 82 6.14 -24.83 -6.94
CA PHE A 82 4.69 -24.87 -7.18
C PHE A 82 4.32 -24.18 -8.50
N LEU A 83 3.23 -24.64 -9.13
CA LEU A 83 2.64 -23.94 -10.26
C LEU A 83 2.02 -22.61 -9.82
N ARG A 84 1.89 -21.66 -10.75
CA ARG A 84 1.42 -20.30 -10.44
C ARG A 84 0.12 -20.25 -9.61
N LEU A 85 -0.82 -21.15 -9.90
CA LEU A 85 -2.12 -21.21 -9.22
C LEU A 85 -2.08 -21.92 -7.86
N GLU A 86 -1.01 -22.66 -7.57
CA GLU A 86 -0.85 -23.46 -6.34
C GLU A 86 0.02 -22.74 -5.29
N ARG A 87 0.69 -21.65 -5.68
CA ARG A 87 1.55 -20.87 -4.79
C ARG A 87 0.74 -20.12 -3.76
N GLU A 88 1.30 -20.05 -2.55
CA GLU A 88 0.84 -19.08 -1.56
C GLU A 88 0.95 -17.66 -2.11
N ALA A 89 -0.12 -16.87 -1.94
CA ALA A 89 -0.18 -15.52 -2.44
C ALA A 89 0.73 -14.60 -1.62
N LEU A 90 1.77 -14.07 -2.27
CA LEU A 90 2.52 -12.94 -1.72
C LEU A 90 1.84 -11.65 -2.16
N PHE A 91 1.84 -10.67 -1.27
CA PHE A 91 1.25 -9.36 -1.55
C PHE A 91 2.31 -8.28 -1.41
N LYS A 92 2.39 -7.44 -2.45
CA LYS A 92 3.26 -6.27 -2.49
C LYS A 92 2.46 -5.03 -2.13
N VAL A 93 2.90 -4.29 -1.11
CA VAL A 93 2.33 -2.98 -0.78
C VAL A 93 2.61 -2.00 -1.91
N VAL A 94 1.56 -1.37 -2.44
CA VAL A 94 1.61 -0.46 -3.60
C VAL A 94 0.37 0.41 -3.64
N GLY A 95 0.40 1.57 -4.30
CA GLY A 95 -0.72 2.52 -4.35
C GLY A 95 -0.65 3.61 -3.27
N GLY A 96 0.30 3.49 -2.34
CA GLY A 96 0.56 4.53 -1.34
C GLY A 96 -0.56 4.75 -0.33
N LEU A 97 -1.60 3.92 -0.31
CA LEU A 97 -2.76 4.04 0.56
C LEU A 97 -2.57 3.23 1.84
N ALA A 98 -2.85 3.86 2.97
CA ALA A 98 -2.98 3.21 4.26
C ALA A 98 -4.10 3.85 5.08
N ALA A 99 -4.94 3.04 5.73
CA ALA A 99 -5.88 3.46 6.76
C ALA A 99 -5.43 2.86 8.10
N PHE A 100 -5.41 3.64 9.17
CA PHE A 100 -4.98 3.15 10.49
C PHE A 100 -5.63 3.91 11.64
N LEU A 101 -5.72 3.25 12.79
CA LEU A 101 -6.15 3.89 14.03
C LEU A 101 -5.01 4.78 14.58
N PRO A 102 -5.28 6.00 15.07
CA PRO A 102 -4.27 6.87 15.67
C PRO A 102 -3.43 6.19 16.76
N SER A 103 -4.04 5.30 17.55
CA SER A 103 -3.40 4.54 18.62
C SER A 103 -2.24 3.66 18.15
N VAL A 104 -2.19 3.30 16.86
CA VAL A 104 -1.13 2.51 16.26
C VAL A 104 0.18 3.28 16.13
N LEU A 105 0.14 4.62 16.05
CA LEU A 105 1.36 5.42 15.92
C LEU A 105 2.31 5.28 17.10
N ALA A 106 1.78 5.00 18.31
CA ALA A 106 2.60 4.71 19.49
C ALA A 106 3.32 3.35 19.42
N GLN A 107 2.76 2.39 18.67
CA GLN A 107 3.33 1.05 18.47
C GLN A 107 4.24 0.99 17.23
N GLY A 108 4.05 1.93 16.30
CA GLY A 108 4.73 1.99 15.01
C GLY A 108 4.00 1.18 13.94
N LEU A 109 3.76 1.79 12.77
CA LEU A 109 2.96 1.20 11.68
C LEU A 109 3.55 -0.11 11.12
N SER A 110 4.84 -0.35 11.32
CA SER A 110 5.56 -1.55 10.87
C SER A 110 5.63 -2.68 11.92
N ALA A 111 5.00 -2.52 13.09
CA ALA A 111 5.05 -3.54 14.13
C ALA A 111 4.42 -4.86 13.65
N ARG A 112 5.10 -5.98 13.93
CA ARG A 112 4.69 -7.34 13.52
C ARG A 112 3.41 -7.82 14.21
N GLU A 113 3.12 -7.28 15.38
CA GLU A 113 2.00 -7.67 16.24
C GLU A 113 0.68 -6.99 15.83
N LEU A 114 0.74 -5.99 14.93
CA LEU A 114 -0.46 -5.30 14.47
C LEU A 114 -1.34 -6.22 13.62
N ARG A 115 -2.65 -6.20 13.90
CA ARG A 115 -3.64 -6.79 13.00
C ARG A 115 -3.67 -5.99 11.70
N ARG A 116 -3.05 -6.53 10.65
CA ARG A 116 -2.94 -5.91 9.33
C ARG A 116 -3.95 -6.51 8.36
N GLY A 117 -4.88 -5.68 7.90
CA GLY A 117 -5.71 -5.96 6.74
C GLY A 117 -5.07 -5.45 5.45
N HIS A 118 -5.73 -5.69 4.33
CA HIS A 118 -5.29 -5.19 3.02
C HIS A 118 -6.48 -4.93 2.10
N VAL A 119 -6.27 -4.04 1.13
CA VAL A 119 -7.18 -3.85 -0.01
C VAL A 119 -6.41 -4.09 -1.30
N VAL A 120 -6.96 -4.92 -2.20
CA VAL A 120 -6.33 -5.21 -3.49
C VAL A 120 -6.73 -4.11 -4.48
N ILE A 121 -5.72 -3.46 -5.07
CA ILE A 121 -5.96 -2.39 -6.05
C ILE A 121 -5.63 -2.84 -7.48
N ASP A 122 -6.21 -2.17 -8.47
CA ASP A 122 -5.96 -2.45 -9.88
C ASP A 122 -4.56 -1.95 -10.32
N GLN A 123 -4.15 -2.36 -11.53
CA GLN A 123 -2.83 -2.04 -12.08
C GLN A 123 -2.63 -0.54 -12.30
N ARG A 124 -3.68 0.20 -12.70
CA ARG A 124 -3.61 1.63 -12.99
C ARG A 124 -3.46 2.40 -11.68
N SER A 125 -4.29 2.10 -10.69
CA SER A 125 -4.22 2.69 -9.34
C SER A 125 -2.89 2.41 -8.64
N ALA A 126 -2.25 1.28 -8.95
CA ALA A 126 -0.93 0.93 -8.45
C ALA A 126 0.25 1.61 -9.19
N HIS A 127 0.01 2.34 -10.27
CA HIS A 127 1.05 2.98 -11.06
C HIS A 127 1.62 4.20 -10.32
N GLY A 128 2.88 4.09 -9.88
CA GLY A 128 3.58 5.13 -9.14
C GLY A 128 4.56 5.92 -10.00
N LEU A 129 4.84 7.16 -9.62
CA LEU A 129 5.75 8.08 -10.32
C LEU A 129 7.18 8.03 -9.74
N ARG A 130 7.92 6.93 -9.92
CA ARG A 130 9.26 6.74 -9.31
C ARG A 130 10.43 7.06 -10.25
N SER A 131 10.12 7.27 -11.53
CA SER A 131 11.09 7.49 -12.58
C SER A 131 10.52 8.39 -13.67
N ARG A 132 11.40 8.98 -14.47
CA ARG A 132 11.01 9.75 -15.66
C ARG A 132 10.20 8.90 -16.64
N TYR A 133 10.51 7.61 -16.75
CA TYR A 133 9.77 6.66 -17.58
C TYR A 133 8.33 6.52 -17.08
N GLU A 134 8.12 6.24 -15.80
CA GLU A 134 6.78 6.10 -15.23
C GLU A 134 5.97 7.40 -15.33
N TYR A 135 6.61 8.56 -15.20
CA TYR A 135 5.98 9.85 -15.42
C TYR A 135 5.52 10.05 -16.87
N GLN A 136 6.35 9.67 -17.85
CA GLN A 136 5.96 9.72 -19.27
C GLN A 136 4.79 8.79 -19.56
N VAL A 137 4.83 7.57 -19.04
CA VAL A 137 3.72 6.61 -19.15
C VAL A 137 2.45 7.19 -18.51
N ALA A 138 2.54 7.75 -17.30
CA ALA A 138 1.40 8.36 -16.64
C ALA A 138 0.79 9.51 -17.45
N ASN A 139 1.62 10.37 -18.04
CA ASN A 139 1.12 11.45 -18.91
C ASN A 139 0.38 10.92 -20.14
N MET A 140 0.81 9.80 -20.72
CA MET A 140 0.08 9.15 -21.82
C MET A 140 -1.27 8.59 -21.33
N LEU A 141 -1.26 7.90 -20.19
CA LEU A 141 -2.47 7.30 -19.58
C LEU A 141 -3.49 8.34 -19.10
N ALA A 142 -3.04 9.53 -18.70
CA ALA A 142 -3.92 10.62 -18.26
C ALA A 142 -4.75 11.21 -19.41
N GLY A 143 -4.25 11.11 -20.66
CA GLY A 143 -4.97 11.52 -21.86
C GLY A 143 -5.90 10.44 -22.44
N MET A 144 -5.86 9.22 -21.91
CA MET A 144 -6.66 8.08 -22.38
C MET A 144 -7.98 7.97 -21.61
N THR A 145 -9.06 7.69 -22.34
CA THR A 145 -10.36 7.34 -21.77
C THR A 145 -10.32 5.92 -21.18
N PRO A 146 -11.15 5.59 -20.17
CA PRO A 146 -11.16 4.26 -19.55
C PRO A 146 -11.31 3.08 -20.54
N HIS A 147 -12.07 3.28 -21.62
CA HIS A 147 -12.28 2.27 -22.67
C HIS A 147 -10.98 1.92 -23.44
N GLU A 148 -10.02 2.84 -23.52
CA GLU A 148 -8.74 2.62 -24.22
C GLU A 148 -7.74 1.82 -23.40
N LEU A 149 -8.02 1.59 -22.10
CA LEU A 149 -7.12 0.91 -21.17
C LEU A 149 -7.45 -0.57 -20.93
N GLU A 150 -8.60 -1.04 -21.41
CA GLU A 150 -9.09 -2.41 -21.22
C GLU A 150 -8.94 -3.30 -22.48
N ALA A 151 -8.42 -2.74 -23.58
CA ALA A 151 -8.18 -3.43 -24.86
C ALA A 151 -6.76 -4.03 -24.95
#